data_AF-A0A4S4KGH0-F1
#
_entry.id   AF-A0A4S4KGH0-F1
#
_cell.length_a   1.000
_cell.length_b   1.000
_cell.length_c   1.000
_cell.angle_alpha   90.00
_cell.angle_beta   90.00
_cell.angle_gamma   90.00
#
_symmetry.space_group_name_H-M   'P 1'
#
loop_
_entity.id
_entity.type
_entity.pdbx_description
1 polymer ?
#
loop_
_entity_poly.entity_id
_entity_poly.type
_entity_poly.pdbx_seq_one_letter_code
_entity_poly.pdbx_strand_id
1 'polypeptide(L)' 'MTTDTALGVSKLVVQDKVPLSEIKYINHPTIVFNSKESVEMPFRYIADGDQPRLPPGMREHLHQDLNQSFEF' A
#
# COMPACT_ATOMS: atom_id res chain seq x y z
N MET A 1 8.71 -3.79 2.50
CA MET A 1 7.82 -3.81 1.31
C MET A 1 6.90 -4.98 1.47
N THR A 2 5.64 -4.87 1.06
CA THR A 2 4.76 -6.03 0.96
C THR A 2 5.09 -6.85 -0.29
N THR A 3 4.64 -8.10 -0.35
CA THR A 3 4.89 -9.01 -1.48
C THR A 3 4.33 -8.46 -2.79
N ASP A 4 3.14 -7.86 -2.76
CA ASP A 4 2.52 -7.20 -3.91
C ASP A 4 3.35 -6.00 -4.41
N THR A 5 3.88 -5.19 -3.49
CA THR A 5 4.72 -4.05 -3.84
C THR A 5 6.04 -4.53 -4.45
N ALA A 6 6.65 -5.58 -3.90
CA ALA A 6 7.89 -6.15 -4.43
C ALA A 6 7.69 -6.70 -5.86
N LEU A 7 6.55 -7.34 -6.13
CA LEU A 7 6.18 -7.78 -7.47
C LEU A 7 6.00 -6.58 -8.42
N GLY A 8 5.32 -5.52 -7.98
CA GLY A 8 5.15 -4.28 -8.74
C GLY A 8 6.48 -3.62 -9.10
N VAL A 9 7.40 -3.52 -8.13
CA VAL A 9 8.75 -2.97 -8.35
C VAL A 9 9.52 -3.83 -9.35
N SER A 10 9.46 -5.15 -9.19
CA SER A 10 10.16 -6.08 -10.09
C SER A 10 9.66 -5.94 -11.54
N LYS A 11 8.35 -5.75 -11.74
CA LYS A 11 7.78 -5.49 -13.06
C LYS A 11 8.33 -4.19 -13.66
N LEU A 12 8.29 -3.09 -12.91
CA LEU A 12 8.78 -1.78 -13.36
C LEU A 12 10.27 -1.82 -13.76
N VAL A 13 11.09 -2.51 -12.97
CA VAL A 13 12.53 -2.59 -13.23
C VAL A 13 12.84 -3.53 -14.40
N VAL A 14 12.21 -4.71 -14.44
CA VAL A 14 12.56 -5.75 -15.41
C VAL A 14 11.90 -5.53 -16.76
N GLN A 15 10.59 -5.25 -16.77
CA GLN A 15 9.79 -5.08 -17.98
C GLN A 15 9.85 -3.64 -18.49
N ASP A 16 9.55 -2.67 -17.62
CA ASP A 16 9.45 -1.25 -18.03
C ASP A 16 10.82 -0.54 -18.04
N LYS A 17 11.88 -1.24 -17.63
CA LYS A 17 13.28 -0.76 -17.59
C LYS A 17 13.46 0.53 -16.78
N VAL A 18 12.57 0.79 -15.83
CA VAL A 18 12.65 1.95 -14.95
C VAL A 18 13.71 1.69 -13.88
N PRO A 19 14.72 2.56 -13.73
CA PRO A 19 15.70 2.43 -12.65
C PRO A 19 15.03 2.48 -11.28
N LEU A 20 15.51 1.65 -10.34
CA LEU A 20 14.98 1.63 -8.96
C LEU A 20 14.98 3.03 -8.30
N SER A 21 15.93 3.88 -8.66
CA SER A 21 16.07 5.25 -8.18
C SER A 21 14.98 6.21 -8.68
N GLU A 22 14.32 5.90 -9.80
CA GLU A 22 13.26 6.74 -10.38
C GLU A 22 11.86 6.36 -9.87
N ILE A 23 11.74 5.19 -9.24
CA ILE A 23 10.47 4.73 -8.68
C ILE A 23 10.14 5.60 -7.46
N LYS A 24 8.98 6.26 -7.50
CA LYS A 24 8.46 7.01 -6.37
C LYS A 24 7.90 6.05 -5.32
N TYR A 25 8.26 6.29 -4.07
CA TYR A 25 7.84 5.47 -2.94
C TYR A 25 7.18 6.32 -1.87
N ILE A 26 6.18 5.74 -1.21
CA ILE A 26 5.61 6.27 0.03
C ILE A 26 6.03 5.32 1.16
N ASN A 27 6.65 5.89 2.20
CA ASN A 27 7.03 5.14 3.38
C ASN A 27 5.95 5.31 4.45
N HIS A 28 5.52 4.19 5.01
CA HIS A 28 4.59 4.14 6.13
C HIS A 28 3.29 4.93 5.88
N PRO A 29 2.55 4.64 4.80
CA PRO A 29 1.32 5.37 4.52
C PRO A 29 0.27 5.09 5.60
N THR A 30 -0.41 6.14 6.02
CA THR A 30 -1.62 6.05 6.82
C THR A 30 -2.83 6.00 5.89
N ILE A 31 -3.55 4.88 5.90
CA ILE A 31 -4.81 4.72 5.16
C ILE A 31 -5.94 5.14 6.10
N VAL A 32 -6.56 6.27 5.80
CA VAL A 32 -7.74 6.78 6.52
C VAL A 32 -9.00 6.20 5.85
N PHE A 33 -9.81 5.48 6.63
CA PHE A 33 -11.11 4.98 6.19
C PHE A 33 -12.23 5.96 6.55
N ASN A 34 -12.17 6.53 7.75
CA ASN A 34 -13.07 7.58 8.22
C ASN A 34 -12.41 8.35 9.39
N SER A 35 -13.12 9.30 10.02
CA SER A 35 -12.55 10.17 11.06
C SER A 35 -12.06 9.45 12.33
N LYS A 36 -12.42 8.17 12.52
CA LYS A 36 -12.05 7.37 13.70
C LYS A 36 -11.25 6.13 13.35
N GLU A 37 -11.26 5.70 12.10
CA GLU A 37 -10.59 4.49 11.63
C GLU A 37 -9.49 4.86 10.63
N SER A 38 -8.25 4.65 11.05
CA SER A 38 -7.06 4.79 10.22
C SER A 38 -6.08 3.68 10.54
N VAL A 39 -5.46 3.12 9.50
CA VAL A 39 -4.43 2.08 9.65
C VAL A 39 -3.11 2.64 9.14
N GLU A 40 -2.07 2.56 9.96
CA GLU A 40 -0.70 2.80 9.52
C GLU A 40 -0.12 1.50 8.96
N MET A 41 0.36 1.54 7.72
CA MET A 41 0.99 0.39 7.09
C MET A 41 2.51 0.50 7.29
N PRO A 42 3.19 -0.35 8.10
CA PRO A 42 4.61 -0.19 8.44
C PRO A 42 5.56 -0.69 7.32
N PHE A 43 5.18 -0.43 6.06
CA PHE A 43 5.91 -0.86 4.88
C PHE A 43 6.03 0.29 3.87
N ARG A 44 6.98 0.13 2.96
CA ARG A 44 7.13 0.97 1.77
C ARG A 44 6.25 0.46 0.65
N TYR A 45 5.53 1.37 0.00
CA TYR A 45 4.67 1.14 -1.17
C TYR A 45 5.14 1.98 -2.37
N ILE A 46 4.80 1.54 -3.58
CA ILE A 46 4.96 2.37 -4.78
C ILE A 46 3.96 3.52 -4.71
N ALA A 47 4.38 4.74 -5.02
CA ALA A 47 3.51 5.90 -5.09
C ALA A 47 2.76 5.91 -6.44
N ASP A 48 1.45 6.10 -6.39
CA ASP A 48 0.60 6.39 -7.55
C ASP A 48 -0.01 7.78 -7.35
N GLY A 49 0.74 8.80 -7.73
CA GLY A 49 0.46 10.19 -7.33
C GLY A 49 0.74 10.42 -5.85
N ASP A 50 -0.29 10.82 -5.11
CA ASP A 50 -0.22 11.14 -3.67
C ASP A 50 -0.67 9.96 -2.77
N GLN A 51 -1.08 8.84 -3.39
CA GLN A 51 -1.57 7.66 -2.67
C GLN A 51 -0.67 6.45 -2.90
N PRO A 52 -0.56 5.53 -1.92
CA PRO A 52 0.12 4.26 -2.13
C PRO A 52 -0.66 3.42 -3.13
N ARG A 53 0.04 2.77 -4.04
CA ARG A 53 -0.55 1.80 -4.97
C ARG A 53 -0.90 0.53 -4.20
N LEU A 54 -2.19 0.35 -3.90
CA LEU A 54 -2.71 -0.83 -3.22
C LEU A 54 -3.31 -1.80 -4.24
N PRO A 55 -3.18 -3.13 -4.06
CA PRO A 55 -3.89 -4.09 -4.87
C PRO A 55 -5.42 -3.93 -4.74
N PRO A 56 -6.18 -4.28 -5.78
CA PRO A 56 -7.64 -4.36 -5.67
C PRO A 56 -8.01 -5.33 -4.55
N GLY A 57 -8.98 -4.96 -3.71
CA GLY A 57 -9.40 -5.75 -2.55
C GLY A 57 -8.61 -5.50 -1.26
N MET A 58 -7.40 -4.94 -1.29
CA MET A 58 -6.61 -4.77 -0.06
C MET A 58 -7.23 -3.74 0.90
N ARG A 59 -7.85 -2.69 0.36
CA ARG A 59 -8.60 -1.72 1.19
C ARG A 59 -9.81 -2.35 1.87
N GLU A 60 -10.51 -3.25 1.19
CA GLU A 60 -11.70 -3.92 1.74
C GLU A 60 -11.31 -4.90 2.86
N HIS A 61 -10.23 -5.66 2.68
CA HIS A 61 -9.69 -6.53 3.72
C HIS A 61 -9.28 -5.73 4.97
N LEU A 62 -8.54 -4.64 4.80
CA LEU A 62 -8.17 -3.76 5.92
C LEU A 62 -9.39 -3.19 6.65
N HIS A 63 -10.44 -2.83 5.92
CA HIS A 63 -11.70 -2.35 6.52
C HIS A 63 -12.46 -3.46 7.26
N GLN A 64 -12.39 -4.71 6.77
CA GLN A 64 -12.96 -5.87 7.46
C GLN A 64 -12.19 -6.21 8.75
N ASP A 65 -10.86 -6.22 8.71
CA ASP A 65 -9.98 -6.42 9.88
C ASP A 65 -10.25 -5.37 10.97
N LEU A 66 -10.43 -4.11 10.57
CA LEU A 66 -10.82 -3.03 11.48
C LEU A 66 -12.16 -3.32 12.16
N ASN A 67 -13.20 -3.69 11.39
CA ASN A 67 -14.52 -4.01 11.95
C ASN A 67 -14.50 -5.21 12.90
N GLN A 68 -13.72 -6.26 12.60
CA GLN A 68 -13.61 -7.44 13.47
C GLN A 68 -12.92 -7.13 14.81
N SER A 69 -12.05 -6.11 14.84
CA SER A 69 -11.33 -5.72 16.07
C SER A 69 -12.23 -5.05 17.12
N PHE A 70 -13.49 -4.72 16.79
CA PHE A 70 -14.44 -4.06 17.69
C PHE A 70 -15.49 -4.98 18.33
N GLU A 71 -15.46 -6.30 18.08
CA GLU A 71 -16.31 -7.25 18.84
C GLU A 71 -15.65 -7.58 20.20
N PHE A 72 -16.07 -6.88 21.25
CA PHE A 72 -15.78 -7.17 22.66
C PHE A 72 -17.05 -7.54 23.43
#